data_AF-A0A166T6Q2-F1
#
_entry.id   AF-A0A166T6Q2-F1
#
_cell.length_a   1.000
_cell.length_b   1.000
_cell.length_c   1.000
_cell.angle_alpha   90.00
_cell.angle_beta   90.00
_cell.angle_gamma   90.00
#
_symmetry.space_group_name_H-M   'P 1'
#
loop_
_entity.id
_entity.type
_entity.pdbx_description
1 polymer ?
#
loop_
_entity_poly.entity_id
_entity_poly.type
_entity_poly.pdbx_seq_one_letter_code
_entity_poly.pdbx_strand_id
1 'polypeptide(L)'
;MTATTANALPGLERIRARFVEMLSDRQARIAQHTLDAWNGGTPEQINENLAAAQAILHQIAGSAGSIGFAELGSTARACEAQIIEHLRDMENGITACPGDLVFHIDSFVRNCAELISDAA
;
A
#
# COMPACT_ATOMS: atom_id res chain seq x y z
N MET A 1 -18.25 6.53 -39.28
CA MET A 1 -17.82 5.59 -38.23
C MET A 1 -16.36 5.88 -37.93
N THR A 2 -16.08 6.81 -37.02
CA THR A 2 -14.72 7.20 -36.65
C THR A 2 -14.32 6.42 -35.41
N ALA A 3 -13.31 5.57 -35.55
CA ALA A 3 -12.66 4.90 -34.43
C ALA A 3 -11.96 5.96 -33.54
N THR A 4 -12.41 6.07 -32.30
CA THR A 4 -11.69 6.80 -31.25
C THR A 4 -10.50 5.95 -30.83
N THR A 5 -9.35 6.12 -31.47
CA THR A 5 -8.07 5.73 -30.87
C THR A 5 -7.83 6.67 -29.70
N ALA A 6 -8.14 6.20 -28.49
CA ALA A 6 -7.70 6.82 -27.26
C ALA A 6 -6.17 6.93 -27.31
N ASN A 7 -5.69 8.12 -27.66
CA ASN A 7 -4.29 8.46 -27.73
C ASN A 7 -3.76 8.47 -26.29
N ALA A 8 -3.32 7.30 -25.80
CA ALA A 8 -2.58 7.20 -24.56
C ALA A 8 -1.34 8.10 -24.71
N LEU A 9 -1.33 9.22 -23.98
CA LEU A 9 -0.22 10.18 -24.01
C LEU A 9 1.07 9.40 -23.72
N PRO A 10 2.05 9.31 -24.65
CA PRO A 10 3.21 8.41 -24.51
C PRO A 10 4.01 8.61 -23.21
N GLY A 11 3.96 9.81 -22.62
CA GLY A 11 4.56 10.11 -21.33
C GLY A 11 3.85 9.45 -20.14
N LEU A 12 2.52 9.30 -20.19
CA LEU A 12 1.73 8.73 -19.09
C LEU A 12 1.95 7.22 -18.98
N GLU A 13 2.02 6.51 -20.10
CA GLU A 13 2.29 5.06 -20.11
C GLU A 13 3.67 4.75 -19.52
N ARG A 14 4.70 5.55 -19.84
CA ARG A 14 6.03 5.41 -19.24
C ARG A 14 6.01 5.67 -17.73
N ILE A 15 5.24 6.64 -17.27
CA ILE A 15 5.09 6.94 -15.84
C ILE A 15 4.38 5.78 -15.11
N ARG A 16 3.33 5.22 -15.71
CA ARG A 16 2.62 4.05 -15.18
C ARG A 16 3.52 2.83 -15.08
N ALA A 17 4.28 2.51 -16.12
CA ALA A 17 5.22 1.39 -16.11
C ALA A 17 6.25 1.52 -14.98
N ARG A 18 6.83 2.71 -14.82
CA ARG A 18 7.76 3.00 -13.71
C ARG A 18 7.09 2.89 -12.34
N PHE A 19 5.84 3.32 -12.23
CA PHE A 19 5.08 3.16 -11.00
C PHE A 19 4.87 1.69 -10.64
N VAL A 20 4.51 0.84 -11.60
CA VAL A 20 4.33 -0.61 -11.38
C VAL A 20 5.65 -1.28 -10.98
N GLU A 21 6.77 -0.90 -11.62
CA GLU A 21 8.11 -1.38 -11.23
C GLU A 21 8.42 -1.03 -9.77
N MET A 22 8.16 0.22 -9.36
CA MET A 22 8.32 0.65 -7.97
C MET A 22 7.31 -0.01 -7.02
N LEU A 23 6.10 -0.32 -7.50
CA LEU A 23 5.06 -0.97 -6.70
C LEU A 23 5.52 -2.37 -6.26
N SER A 24 6.27 -3.08 -7.09
CA SER A 24 6.81 -4.41 -6.77
C SER A 24 7.74 -4.41 -5.54
N ASP A 25 8.67 -3.45 -5.44
CA ASP A 25 9.52 -3.29 -4.26
C ASP A 25 8.68 -2.87 -3.03
N ARG A 26 7.79 -1.90 -3.21
CA ARG A 26 6.98 -1.35 -2.14
C ARG A 26 6.03 -2.37 -1.53
N GLN A 27 5.37 -3.21 -2.33
CA GLN A 27 4.47 -4.25 -1.82
C GLN A 27 5.24 -5.27 -0.97
N ALA A 28 6.45 -5.65 -1.38
CA ALA A 28 7.26 -6.64 -0.67
C ALA A 28 7.70 -6.08 0.69
N ARG A 29 8.07 -4.80 0.72
CA ARG A 29 8.43 -4.09 1.96
C ARG A 29 7.23 -3.91 2.89
N ILE A 30 6.05 -3.59 2.36
CA ILE A 30 4.82 -3.54 3.17
C ILE A 30 4.56 -4.91 3.80
N ALA A 31 4.59 -5.98 3.00
CA ALA A 31 4.37 -7.34 3.49
C ALA A 31 5.37 -7.71 4.60
N GLN A 32 6.65 -7.39 4.41
CA GLN A 32 7.69 -7.65 5.41
C GLN A 32 7.44 -6.88 6.70
N HIS A 33 7.19 -5.57 6.63
CA HIS A 33 6.88 -4.78 7.82
C HIS A 33 5.62 -5.26 8.53
N THR A 34 4.57 -5.65 7.80
CA THR A 34 3.36 -6.19 8.41
C THR A 34 3.63 -7.51 9.14
N LEU A 35 4.44 -8.39 8.55
CA LEU A 35 4.84 -9.64 9.19
C LEU A 35 5.72 -9.40 10.43
N ASP A 36 6.65 -8.46 10.36
CA ASP A 36 7.53 -8.10 11.49
C ASP A 36 6.74 -7.42 12.62
N ALA A 37 5.72 -6.63 12.30
CA ALA A 37 4.78 -6.10 13.29
C ALA A 37 3.97 -7.23 13.94
N TRP A 38 3.45 -8.17 13.15
CA TRP A 38 2.68 -9.30 13.69
C TRP A 38 3.50 -10.20 14.63
N ASN A 39 4.78 -10.41 14.29
CA ASN A 39 5.72 -11.20 15.10
C ASN A 39 6.43 -10.38 16.19
N GLY A 40 6.14 -9.08 16.30
CA GLY A 40 6.79 -8.18 17.24
C GLY A 40 6.56 -8.61 18.69
N GLY A 41 7.65 -8.70 19.46
CA GLY A 41 7.60 -9.07 20.88
C GLY A 41 7.38 -7.88 21.81
N THR A 42 7.52 -6.65 21.31
CA THR A 42 7.32 -5.43 22.09
C THR A 42 6.44 -4.41 21.35
N PRO A 43 5.77 -3.50 22.08
CA PRO A 43 4.98 -2.43 21.48
C PRO A 43 5.80 -1.54 20.54
N GLU A 44 7.07 -1.29 20.87
CA GLU A 44 7.97 -0.49 20.04
C GLU A 44 8.22 -1.17 18.69
N GLN A 45 8.50 -2.48 18.67
CA GLN A 45 8.70 -3.24 17.43
C GLN A 45 7.45 -3.25 16.54
N ILE A 46 6.27 -3.38 17.16
CA ILE A 46 4.99 -3.32 16.46
C ILE A 46 4.80 -1.92 15.84
N ASN A 47 5.03 -0.86 16.63
CA ASN A 47 4.87 0.53 16.21
C ASN A 47 5.81 0.89 15.06
N GLU A 48 7.11 0.62 15.20
CA GLU A 48 8.12 0.96 14.20
C GLU A 48 7.82 0.33 12.84
N ASN A 49 7.40 -0.94 12.83
CA ASN A 49 7.05 -1.65 11.61
C ASN A 49 5.74 -1.15 11.00
N LEU A 50 4.70 -0.92 11.80
CA LEU A 50 3.44 -0.35 11.29
C LEU A 50 3.65 1.06 10.75
N ALA A 51 4.45 1.91 11.41
CA ALA A 51 4.82 3.23 10.94
C ALA A 51 5.60 3.16 9.61
N ALA A 52 6.52 2.20 9.45
CA ALA A 52 7.23 1.98 8.20
C ALA A 52 6.28 1.57 7.06
N ALA A 53 5.34 0.65 7.31
CA ALA A 53 4.31 0.26 6.34
C ALA A 53 3.40 1.44 5.97
N GLN A 54 2.97 2.23 6.95
CA GLN A 54 2.16 3.44 6.77
C GLN A 54 2.83 4.44 5.83
N ALA A 55 4.13 4.69 6.01
CA ALA A 55 4.88 5.63 5.16
C ALA A 55 4.91 5.19 3.69
N ILE A 56 4.99 3.88 3.42
CA ILE A 56 4.95 3.34 2.05
C ILE A 56 3.53 3.45 1.47
N LEU A 57 2.50 3.09 2.23
CA LEU A 57 1.10 3.21 1.84
C LEU A 57 0.74 4.66 1.47
N HIS A 58 1.21 5.64 2.26
CA HIS A 58 1.03 7.06 1.98
C HIS A 58 1.61 7.46 0.61
N GLN A 59 2.83 7.00 0.30
CA GLN A 59 3.47 7.28 -1.00
C GLN A 59 2.70 6.65 -2.16
N ILE A 60 2.19 5.42 -1.99
CA ILE A 60 1.36 4.75 -3.01
C ILE A 60 0.07 5.55 -3.21
N ALA A 61 -0.64 5.89 -2.13
CA ALA A 61 -1.88 6.66 -2.19
C ALA A 61 -1.69 8.00 -2.91
N GLY A 62 -0.60 8.72 -2.61
CA GLY A 62 -0.30 10.01 -3.24
C GLY A 62 0.06 9.94 -4.73
N SER A 63 0.65 8.83 -5.19
CA SER A 63 1.10 8.68 -6.58
C SER A 63 0.12 7.93 -7.48
N ALA A 64 -0.64 6.97 -6.95
CA ALA A 64 -1.55 6.13 -7.72
C ALA A 64 -2.72 6.91 -8.36
N GLY A 65 -3.31 7.84 -7.62
CA GLY A 65 -4.48 8.61 -8.08
C GLY A 65 -4.20 9.53 -9.28
N SER A 66 -2.99 10.10 -9.38
CA SER A 66 -2.64 11.04 -10.45
C SER A 66 -2.32 10.39 -11.79
N ILE A 67 -2.13 9.07 -11.81
CA ILE A 67 -1.69 8.34 -12.99
C ILE A 67 -2.70 7.27 -13.45
N GLY A 68 -3.87 7.18 -12.81
CA GLY A 68 -4.98 6.32 -13.22
C GLY A 68 -5.16 5.03 -12.41
N PHE A 69 -4.45 4.86 -11.29
CA PHE A 69 -4.65 3.75 -10.36
C PHE A 69 -5.49 4.20 -9.14
N ALA A 70 -6.66 4.79 -9.40
CA ALA A 70 -7.47 5.42 -8.36
C ALA A 70 -7.92 4.44 -7.25
N GLU A 71 -8.32 3.22 -7.62
CA GLU A 71 -8.72 2.20 -6.65
C GLU A 71 -7.55 1.76 -5.77
N LEU A 72 -6.40 1.46 -6.36
CA LEU A 72 -5.18 1.16 -5.62
C LEU A 72 -4.83 2.27 -4.62
N GLY A 73 -4.90 3.53 -5.06
CA GLY A 73 -4.65 4.68 -4.20
C GLY A 73 -5.66 4.81 -3.05
N SER A 74 -6.93 4.52 -3.31
CA SER A 74 -7.99 4.51 -2.30
C SER A 74 -7.76 3.41 -1.25
N THR A 75 -7.46 2.18 -1.69
CA THR A 75 -7.20 1.05 -0.79
C THR A 75 -5.93 1.27 0.03
N ALA A 76 -4.87 1.82 -0.58
CA ALA A 76 -3.65 2.19 0.15
C ALA A 76 -3.95 3.20 1.26
N ARG A 77 -4.78 4.21 0.96
CA ARG A 77 -5.20 5.23 1.94
C ARG A 77 -6.07 4.67 3.06
N ALA A 78 -6.93 3.69 2.75
CA ALA A 78 -7.73 3.01 3.76
C ALA A 78 -6.85 2.21 4.74
N CYS A 79 -5.85 1.47 4.24
CA CYS A 79 -4.88 0.78 5.09
C CYS A 79 -4.07 1.77 5.93
N GLU A 80 -3.59 2.86 5.30
CA GLU A 80 -2.87 3.95 5.98
C GLU A 80 -3.68 4.51 7.16
N ALA A 81 -4.97 4.78 6.96
CA ALA A 81 -5.85 5.32 7.99
C ALA A 81 -6.01 4.37 9.18
N GLN A 82 -6.19 3.06 8.92
CA GLN A 82 -6.29 2.06 9.98
C GLN A 82 -4.99 1.92 10.79
N ILE A 83 -3.83 2.01 10.13
CA ILE A 83 -2.55 2.04 10.85
C ILE A 83 -2.47 3.29 11.73
N ILE A 84 -2.78 4.48 11.20
CA ILE A 84 -2.73 5.74 11.96
C ILE A 84 -3.65 5.68 13.19
N GLU A 85 -4.85 5.12 13.05
CA GLU A 85 -5.78 4.91 14.16
C GLU A 85 -5.18 3.98 15.21
N HIS A 86 -4.66 2.83 14.81
CA HIS A 86 -4.03 1.90 15.74
C HIS A 86 -2.80 2.48 16.45
N LEU A 87 -1.96 3.24 15.74
CA LEU A 87 -0.79 3.90 16.35
C LEU A 87 -1.20 4.91 17.43
N ARG A 88 -2.34 5.61 17.26
CA ARG A 88 -2.92 6.48 18.30
C ARG A 88 -3.48 5.68 19.47
N ASP A 89 -4.10 4.54 19.21
CA ASP A 89 -4.62 3.64 20.24
C ASP A 89 -3.51 3.00 21.09
N MET A 90 -2.32 2.81 20.52
CA MET A 90 -1.14 2.35 21.26
C MET A 90 -0.66 3.37 22.28
N GLU A 91 -0.76 4.66 21.98
CA GLU A 91 -0.51 5.73 22.97
C GLU A 91 -1.50 5.64 24.15
N ASN A 92 -2.67 5.03 23.94
CA ASN A 92 -3.69 4.79 24.95
C ASN A 92 -3.60 3.41 25.63
N GLY A 93 -2.55 2.61 25.33
CA GLY A 93 -2.23 1.36 26.03
C GLY A 93 -2.66 0.06 25.35
N ILE A 94 -3.19 0.10 24.12
CA ILE A 94 -3.42 -1.10 23.31
C ILE A 94 -2.08 -1.52 22.70
N THR A 95 -1.53 -2.68 23.06
CA THR A 95 -0.14 -3.05 22.72
C THR A 95 -0.01 -4.20 21.71
N ALA A 96 -1.12 -4.81 21.31
CA ALA A 96 -1.13 -5.95 20.39
C ALA A 96 -1.41 -5.49 18.96
N CYS A 97 -0.71 -6.10 18.00
CA CYS A 97 -0.97 -5.89 16.58
C CYS A 97 -2.38 -6.44 16.22
N PRO A 98 -3.28 -5.62 15.63
CA PRO A 98 -4.65 -6.05 15.35
C PRO A 98 -4.71 -6.95 14.12
N GLY A 99 -5.32 -8.13 14.27
CA GLY A 99 -5.44 -9.12 13.19
C GLY A 99 -6.23 -8.62 11.98
N ASP A 100 -7.28 -7.84 12.19
CA ASP A 100 -8.08 -7.26 11.09
C ASP A 100 -7.26 -6.27 10.25
N LEU A 101 -6.39 -5.50 10.88
CA LEU A 101 -5.46 -4.60 10.20
C LEU A 101 -4.48 -5.40 9.32
N VAL A 102 -3.88 -6.45 9.88
CA VAL A 102 -2.97 -7.33 9.14
C VAL A 102 -3.68 -7.97 7.95
N PHE A 103 -4.92 -8.43 8.12
CA PHE A 103 -5.72 -9.00 7.04
C PHE A 103 -6.00 -8.00 5.91
N HIS A 104 -6.33 -6.75 6.24
CA HIS A 104 -6.54 -5.71 5.22
C HIS A 104 -5.25 -5.36 4.48
N ILE A 105 -4.12 -5.28 5.16
CA ILE A 105 -2.83 -5.02 4.51
C ILE A 105 -2.42 -6.20 3.62
N ASP A 106 -2.62 -7.45 4.05
CA ASP A 106 -2.36 -8.64 3.22
C ASP A 106 -3.23 -8.65 1.95
N SER A 107 -4.50 -8.32 2.09
CA SER A 107 -5.42 -8.16 0.94
C SER A 107 -4.93 -7.08 -0.03
N PHE A 108 -4.43 -5.95 0.49
CA PHE A 108 -3.84 -4.90 -0.33
C PHE A 108 -2.57 -5.37 -1.05
N VAL A 109 -1.68 -6.09 -0.38
CA VAL A 109 -0.46 -6.67 -0.98
C VAL A 109 -0.83 -7.65 -2.09
N ARG A 110 -1.84 -8.52 -1.88
CA ARG A 110 -2.34 -9.42 -2.91
C ARG A 110 -2.84 -8.66 -4.14
N ASN A 111 -3.64 -7.60 -3.94
CA ASN A 111 -4.14 -6.79 -5.05
C ASN A 111 -3.00 -6.10 -5.82
N CYS A 112 -1.93 -5.67 -5.14
CA CYS A 112 -0.73 -5.16 -5.80
C CYS A 112 -0.08 -6.23 -6.70
N ALA A 113 0.03 -7.46 -6.20
CA ALA A 113 0.66 -8.57 -6.92
C ALA A 113 -0.12 -8.97 -8.18
N GLU A 114 -1.45 -8.98 -8.10
CA GLU A 114 -2.35 -9.18 -9.25
C GLU A 114 -2.13 -8.08 -10.31
N LEU A 115 -2.13 -6.81 -9.89
CA LEU A 115 -1.90 -5.68 -10.79
C LEU A 115 -0.52 -5.71 -11.46
N ILE A 116 0.53 -6.10 -10.72
CA ILE A 116 1.88 -6.24 -11.27
C ILE A 116 1.94 -7.37 -12.29
N SER A 117 1.26 -8.48 -12.04
CA SER A 117 1.23 -9.63 -12.95
C SER A 117 0.48 -9.31 -14.24
N ASP A 118 -0.61 -8.54 -14.16
CA ASP A 118 -1.38 -8.09 -15.34
C ASP A 118 -0.62 -7.07 -16.22
N ALA A 119 0.39 -6.40 -15.65
CA ALA A 119 1.21 -5.39 -16.32
C ALA A 119 2.54 -5.92 -16.89
N ALA A 120 2.89 -7.18 -16.62
CA ALA A 120 4.12 -7.85 -17.07
C ALA A 120 3.94 -8.54 -18.44
#